data_AF-A0A5S6Q4L5-F1
#
_entry.id   AF-A0A5S6Q4L5-F1
#
_cell.length_a   1.000
_cell.length_b   1.000
_cell.length_c   1.000
_cell.angle_alpha   90.00
_cell.angle_beta   90.00
_cell.angle_gamma   90.00
#
_symmetry.space_group_name_H-M   'P 1'
#
loop_
_entity.id
_entity.type
_entity.pdbx_description
1 polymer ?
#
loop_
_entity_poly.entity_id
_entity_poly.type
_entity_poly.pdbx_seq_one_letter_code
_entity_poly.pdbx_strand_id
1 'polypeptide(L)'
;MATRTSPYGLWESSITSSYITNIGRVFLELRVDPTEAGKGIVYWLERRLLEGGRGVVCSKVVGGETLEWTPRDYSVSSSVHEYGGGSFFVHKGVLYFICARDNLFYKQTAHNEPPLPLIESNSTSRYADGFFALNGIYCVREDHGEKAVKNLIVRIDLVIGKEVLIVRPFIL
;
A
#
# COMPACT_ATOMS: atom_id res chain seq x y z
N MET A 1 41.18 15.70 12.27
CA MET A 1 40.73 16.98 11.67
C MET A 1 40.73 18.03 12.76
N ALA A 2 41.20 19.25 12.49
CA ALA A 2 41.21 20.32 13.48
C ALA A 2 39.79 20.86 13.69
N THR A 3 39.39 21.05 14.95
CA THR A 3 38.09 21.64 15.31
C THR A 3 38.07 23.11 14.92
N ARG A 4 37.07 23.52 14.13
CA ARG A 4 36.89 24.88 13.66
C ARG A 4 35.62 25.48 14.27
N THR A 5 35.72 26.66 14.86
CA THR A 5 34.56 27.40 15.40
C THR A 5 33.84 28.14 14.27
N SER A 6 32.51 28.05 14.22
CA SER A 6 31.65 28.80 13.29
C SER A 6 30.34 29.17 14.01
N PRO A 7 29.65 30.27 13.63
CA PRO A 7 28.33 30.58 14.14
C PRO A 7 27.32 29.45 13.91
N TYR A 8 26.29 29.38 14.74
CA TYR A 8 25.19 28.42 14.56
C TYR A 8 24.56 28.58 13.16
N GLY A 9 24.37 27.45 12.46
CA GLY A 9 23.82 27.41 11.11
C GLY A 9 24.84 27.57 9.96
N LEU A 10 26.12 27.86 10.27
CA LEU A 10 27.18 28.05 9.27
C LEU A 10 28.26 26.96 9.32
N TRP A 11 27.92 25.78 9.85
CA TRP A 11 28.78 24.61 9.71
C TRP A 11 28.64 24.05 8.30
N GLU A 12 29.77 23.91 7.60
CA GLU A 12 29.80 23.17 6.35
C GLU A 12 29.33 21.73 6.61
N SER A 13 28.26 21.34 5.93
CA SER A 13 27.68 20.01 6.01
C SER A 13 27.86 19.31 4.67
N SER A 14 28.39 18.09 4.69
CA SER A 14 28.42 17.21 3.52
C SER A 14 27.03 16.64 3.18
N ILE A 15 26.04 16.83 4.05
CA ILE A 15 24.65 16.43 3.84
C ILE A 15 23.94 17.58 3.11
N THR A 16 23.79 17.44 1.80
CA THR A 16 23.04 18.38 0.96
C THR A 16 21.54 18.03 0.94
N SER A 17 20.69 18.97 0.51
CA SER A 17 19.28 18.67 0.23
C SER A 17 19.14 17.57 -0.82
N SER A 18 19.99 17.61 -1.86
CA SER A 18 20.05 16.58 -2.90
C SER A 18 20.45 15.21 -2.36
N TYR A 19 21.33 15.15 -1.36
CA TYR A 19 21.70 13.90 -0.70
C TYR A 19 20.47 13.25 -0.08
N ILE A 20 19.66 14.01 0.66
CA ILE A 20 18.44 13.52 1.33
C ILE A 20 17.39 13.09 0.30
N THR A 21 17.16 13.86 -0.76
CA THR A 21 16.18 13.52 -1.80
C THR A 21 16.62 12.37 -2.70
N ASN A 22 17.93 12.10 -2.79
CA ASN A 22 18.50 10.98 -3.54
C ASN A 22 18.58 9.68 -2.74
N ILE A 23 18.22 9.65 -1.45
CA ILE A 23 18.00 8.41 -0.69
C ILE A 23 16.70 7.79 -1.22
N GLY A 24 16.79 7.17 -2.40
CA GLY A 24 15.69 7.08 -3.36
C GLY A 24 14.55 6.13 -3.02
N ARG A 25 14.56 5.46 -1.87
CA ARG A 25 13.57 4.45 -1.48
C ARG A 25 13.35 4.44 0.03
N VAL A 26 12.09 4.53 0.45
CA VAL A 26 11.68 4.28 1.84
C VAL A 26 10.97 2.93 1.89
N PHE A 27 11.43 2.02 2.75
CA PHE A 27 10.76 0.74 2.98
C PHE A 27 9.61 0.93 3.97
N LEU A 28 8.43 0.45 3.59
CA LEU A 28 7.18 0.53 4.33
C LEU A 28 6.48 -0.84 4.27
N GLU A 29 5.55 -1.08 5.20
CA GLU A 29 4.62 -2.20 5.18
C GLU A 29 5.21 -3.57 4.78
N LEU A 30 5.67 -4.34 5.75
CA LEU A 30 6.17 -5.69 5.54
C LEU A 30 5.03 -6.72 5.58
N ARG A 31 5.01 -7.67 4.65
CA ARG A 31 4.03 -8.75 4.58
C ARG A 31 4.68 -10.09 4.22
N VAL A 32 4.07 -11.16 4.71
CA VAL A 32 4.30 -12.54 4.28
C VAL A 32 2.95 -13.15 3.92
N ASP A 33 2.94 -14.04 2.94
CA ASP A 33 1.74 -14.83 2.65
C ASP A 33 1.68 -15.99 3.65
N PRO A 34 0.61 -16.09 4.47
CA PRO A 34 0.51 -17.10 5.52
C PRO A 34 0.23 -18.52 4.99
N THR A 35 0.11 -18.71 3.68
CA THR A 35 -0.15 -20.01 3.05
C THR A 35 1.15 -20.68 2.59
N GLU A 36 1.10 -21.98 2.28
CA GLU A 36 2.27 -22.71 1.76
C GLU A 36 2.85 -22.11 0.48
N ALA A 37 2.02 -21.47 -0.36
CA ALA A 37 2.48 -20.77 -1.56
C ALA A 37 3.39 -19.57 -1.25
N GLY A 38 3.26 -19.00 -0.05
CA GLY A 38 4.04 -17.88 0.45
C GLY A 38 5.37 -18.24 1.09
N LYS A 39 5.64 -19.55 1.24
CA LYS A 39 6.77 -20.02 2.05
C LYS A 39 8.09 -19.46 1.55
N GLY A 40 8.79 -18.74 2.42
CA GLY A 40 10.10 -18.16 2.13
C GLY A 40 10.07 -16.92 1.23
N ILE A 41 8.89 -16.35 0.97
CA ILE A 41 8.73 -15.12 0.18
C ILE A 41 8.31 -13.97 1.11
N VAL A 42 9.04 -12.86 1.01
CA VAL A 42 8.74 -11.62 1.75
C VAL A 42 8.32 -10.56 0.75
N TYR A 43 7.31 -9.77 1.11
CA TYR A 43 6.80 -8.65 0.34
C TYR A 43 6.92 -7.35 1.13
N TRP A 44 7.26 -6.25 0.47
CA TRP A 44 7.33 -4.93 1.10
C TRP A 44 6.90 -3.83 0.14
N LEU A 45 6.51 -2.69 0.69
CA LEU A 45 6.23 -1.48 -0.06
C LEU A 45 7.48 -0.58 -0.10
N GLU A 46 7.89 -0.15 -1.28
CA GLU A 46 8.87 0.92 -1.48
C GLU A 46 8.17 2.21 -1.85
N ARG A 47 8.42 3.29 -1.11
CA ARG A 47 8.09 4.65 -1.54
C ARG A 47 9.26 5.18 -2.36
N ARG A 48 9.06 5.42 -3.65
CA ARG A 48 10.10 5.86 -4.58
C ARG A 48 10.03 7.36 -4.83
N LEU A 49 10.84 8.13 -4.12
CA LEU A 49 10.80 9.60 -4.15
C LEU A 49 11.07 10.17 -5.55
N LEU A 50 12.03 9.58 -6.28
CA LEU A 50 12.38 9.98 -7.64
C LEU A 50 11.35 9.55 -8.71
N GLU A 51 10.38 8.70 -8.33
CA GLU A 51 9.28 8.26 -9.19
C GLU A 51 7.95 8.91 -8.75
N GLY A 52 8.00 10.20 -8.38
CA GLY A 52 6.82 10.95 -7.95
C GLY A 52 6.25 10.49 -6.60
N GLY A 53 7.05 9.80 -5.77
CA GLY A 53 6.59 9.24 -4.51
C GLY A 53 5.62 8.07 -4.69
N ARG A 54 5.60 7.39 -5.85
CA ARG A 54 4.73 6.23 -6.02
C ARG A 54 5.12 5.08 -5.10
N GLY A 55 4.12 4.32 -4.66
CA GLY A 55 4.31 3.09 -3.90
C GLY A 55 4.50 1.91 -4.82
N VAL A 56 5.55 1.11 -4.60
CA VAL A 56 5.90 -0.07 -5.38
C VAL A 56 5.97 -1.28 -4.47
N VAL A 57 5.15 -2.29 -4.72
CA VAL A 57 5.29 -3.56 -4.02
C VAL A 57 6.43 -4.34 -4.66
N CYS A 58 7.34 -4.80 -3.82
CA CYS A 58 8.44 -5.68 -4.18
C CYS A 58 8.28 -7.01 -3.43
N SER A 59 8.85 -8.07 -3.98
CA SER A 59 8.95 -9.37 -3.31
C SER A 59 10.31 -10.00 -3.47
N LYS A 60 10.68 -10.88 -2.54
CA LYS A 60 11.91 -11.65 -2.63
C LYS A 60 11.75 -13.00 -1.96
N VAL A 61 12.16 -14.06 -2.67
CA VAL A 61 12.44 -15.35 -2.04
C VAL A 61 13.74 -15.21 -1.24
N VAL A 62 13.81 -15.75 -0.02
CA VAL A 62 15.04 -15.71 0.79
C VAL A 62 16.22 -16.27 -0.04
N GLY A 63 17.23 -15.43 -0.30
CA GLY A 63 18.40 -15.77 -1.12
C GLY A 63 18.23 -15.64 -2.64
N GLY A 64 17.03 -15.30 -3.14
CA GLY A 64 16.76 -15.06 -4.55
C GLY A 64 16.97 -13.61 -4.99
N GLU A 65 16.38 -13.25 -6.14
CA GLU A 65 16.36 -11.89 -6.67
C GLU A 65 15.13 -11.11 -6.17
N THR A 66 15.23 -9.78 -6.20
CA THR A 66 14.09 -8.89 -5.92
C THR A 66 13.23 -8.76 -7.18
N LEU A 67 11.92 -8.97 -7.04
CA LEU A 67 10.92 -8.77 -8.08
C LEU A 67 10.06 -7.54 -7.77
N GLU A 68 9.84 -6.69 -8.76
CA GLU A 68 8.90 -5.56 -8.68
C GLU A 68 7.53 -5.99 -9.21
N TRP A 69 6.47 -5.74 -8.45
CA TRP A 69 5.10 -6.10 -8.85
C TRP A 69 4.36 -4.93 -9.49
N THR A 70 4.55 -3.71 -8.99
CA THR A 70 3.71 -2.56 -9.37
C THR A 70 4.21 -1.90 -10.67
N PRO A 71 3.44 -1.97 -11.78
CA PRO A 71 3.83 -1.32 -13.04
C PRO A 71 3.86 0.21 -12.91
N ARG A 72 4.51 0.89 -13.86
CA ARG A 72 4.84 2.33 -13.78
C ARG A 72 3.61 3.24 -13.69
N ASP A 73 2.49 2.84 -14.29
CA ASP A 73 1.21 3.56 -14.28
C ASP A 73 0.38 3.31 -13.01
N TYR A 74 0.88 2.50 -12.08
CA TYR A 74 0.24 2.22 -10.79
C TYR A 74 1.10 2.75 -9.61
N SER A 75 0.39 3.12 -8.55
CA SER A 75 0.97 3.48 -7.26
C SER A 75 0.15 2.84 -6.16
N VAL A 76 0.82 2.10 -5.26
CA VAL A 76 0.19 1.45 -4.11
C VAL A 76 0.12 2.43 -2.95
N SER A 77 -1.10 2.76 -2.51
CA SER A 77 -1.32 3.61 -1.34
C SER A 77 -2.77 3.53 -0.90
N SER A 78 -3.00 3.52 0.41
CA SER A 78 -4.31 3.86 0.99
C SER A 78 -4.34 5.34 1.37
N SER A 79 -5.54 5.94 1.34
CA SER A 79 -5.84 7.28 1.84
C SER A 79 -6.83 7.26 3.02
N VAL A 80 -7.12 6.08 3.58
CA VAL A 80 -7.89 5.97 4.83
C VAL A 80 -7.15 6.72 5.94
N HIS A 81 -7.90 7.52 6.70
CA HIS A 81 -7.39 8.43 7.74
C HIS A 81 -6.36 9.45 7.26
N GLU A 82 -6.13 9.61 5.95
CA GLU A 82 -5.11 10.49 5.34
C GLU A 82 -3.64 10.19 5.71
N TYR A 83 -3.39 9.25 6.63
CA TYR A 83 -2.06 8.81 7.03
C TYR A 83 -1.53 7.69 6.12
N GLY A 84 -2.43 6.92 5.50
CA GLY A 84 -2.09 5.73 4.73
C GLY A 84 -1.76 4.51 5.59
N GLY A 85 -1.23 3.46 4.96
CA GLY A 85 -1.00 2.17 5.60
C GLY A 85 -2.10 1.14 5.28
N GLY A 86 -1.82 -0.14 5.53
CA GLY A 86 -2.75 -1.23 5.19
C GLY A 86 -3.04 -1.28 3.68
N SER A 87 -2.07 -0.87 2.86
CA SER A 87 -2.29 -0.59 1.44
C SER A 87 -2.20 -1.84 0.57
N PHE A 88 -1.65 -2.94 1.10
CA PHE A 88 -1.62 -4.22 0.41
C PHE A 88 -1.57 -5.41 1.37
N PHE A 89 -1.91 -6.58 0.82
CA PHE A 89 -1.72 -7.88 1.44
C PHE A 89 -1.50 -8.94 0.34
N VAL A 90 -1.10 -10.14 0.76
CA VAL A 90 -0.85 -11.27 -0.14
C VAL A 90 -1.59 -12.51 0.35
N HIS A 91 -2.12 -13.30 -0.58
CA HIS A 91 -2.77 -14.57 -0.27
C HIS A 91 -2.60 -15.55 -1.41
N LYS A 92 -2.06 -16.75 -1.13
CA LYS A 92 -1.76 -17.79 -2.13
C LYS A 92 -0.96 -17.28 -3.33
N GLY A 93 0.07 -16.49 -3.07
CA GLY A 93 0.95 -15.88 -4.08
C GLY A 93 0.31 -14.74 -4.89
N VAL A 94 -0.94 -14.38 -4.61
CA VAL A 94 -1.64 -13.27 -5.28
C VAL A 94 -1.46 -12.00 -4.46
N LEU A 95 -1.05 -10.93 -5.13
CA LEU A 95 -0.98 -9.60 -4.55
C LEU A 95 -2.33 -8.89 -4.67
N TYR A 96 -2.78 -8.34 -3.55
CA TYR A 96 -3.93 -7.47 -3.45
C TYR A 96 -3.49 -6.11 -2.91
N PHE A 97 -3.83 -5.03 -3.59
CA PHE A 97 -3.36 -3.70 -3.20
C PHE A 97 -4.37 -2.60 -3.52
N ILE A 98 -4.28 -1.48 -2.82
CA ILE A 98 -5.10 -0.30 -3.10
C ILE A 98 -4.36 0.62 -4.07
N CYS A 99 -4.99 0.97 -5.18
CA CYS A 99 -4.41 1.89 -6.15
C CYS A 99 -4.71 3.34 -5.77
N ALA A 100 -3.66 4.17 -5.72
CA ALA A 100 -3.79 5.58 -5.31
C ALA A 100 -4.69 6.41 -6.26
N ARG A 101 -4.89 5.98 -7.51
CA ARG A 101 -5.62 6.76 -8.52
C ARG A 101 -7.14 6.78 -8.28
N ASP A 102 -7.68 5.72 -7.70
CA ASP A 102 -9.12 5.50 -7.56
C ASP A 102 -9.51 4.93 -6.18
N ASN A 103 -8.53 4.69 -5.30
CA ASN A 103 -8.68 4.11 -3.98
C ASN A 103 -9.37 2.73 -3.99
N LEU A 104 -9.28 1.94 -5.06
CA LEU A 104 -9.88 0.61 -5.13
C LEU A 104 -8.87 -0.50 -4.87
N PHE A 105 -9.36 -1.66 -4.44
CA PHE A 105 -8.56 -2.88 -4.44
C PHE A 105 -8.34 -3.39 -5.87
N TYR A 106 -7.09 -3.69 -6.17
CA TYR A 106 -6.61 -4.38 -7.35
C TYR A 106 -6.06 -5.74 -6.96
N LYS A 107 -6.11 -6.67 -7.91
CA LYS A 107 -5.54 -8.01 -7.83
C LYS A 107 -4.48 -8.15 -8.91
N GLN A 108 -3.36 -8.75 -8.55
CA GLN A 108 -2.29 -9.11 -9.47
C GLN A 108 -1.81 -10.54 -9.15
N THR A 109 -1.94 -11.44 -10.12
CA THR A 109 -1.66 -12.88 -9.92
C THR A 109 -0.19 -13.26 -10.07
N ALA A 110 0.59 -12.42 -10.74
CA ALA A 110 2.04 -12.54 -10.85
C ALA A 110 2.66 -11.16 -11.09
N HIS A 111 3.93 -10.99 -10.70
CA HIS A 111 4.65 -9.71 -10.79
C HIS A 111 4.67 -9.08 -12.19
N ASN A 112 4.56 -9.89 -13.25
CA ASN A 112 4.58 -9.47 -14.65
C ASN A 112 3.19 -9.41 -15.31
N GLU A 113 2.12 -9.73 -14.58
CA GLU A 113 0.74 -9.64 -15.07
C GLU A 113 0.14 -8.26 -14.75
N PRO A 114 -0.78 -7.73 -15.56
CA PRO A 114 -1.41 -6.44 -15.29
C PRO A 114 -2.32 -6.51 -14.05
N PRO A 115 -2.33 -5.48 -13.19
CA PRO A 115 -3.30 -5.36 -12.10
C PRO A 115 -4.73 -5.21 -12.63
N LEU A 116 -5.68 -5.90 -12.00
CA LEU A 116 -7.12 -5.81 -12.32
C LEU A 116 -7.92 -5.28 -11.13
N PRO A 117 -8.80 -4.28 -11.31
CA PRO A 117 -9.67 -3.81 -10.23
C PRO A 117 -10.66 -4.91 -9.82
N LEU A 118 -10.94 -5.04 -8.52
CA LEU A 118 -11.82 -6.08 -7.99
C LEU A 118 -13.29 -5.68 -7.92
N ILE A 119 -13.55 -4.38 -7.86
CA ILE A 119 -14.89 -3.80 -7.80
C ILE A 119 -14.93 -2.58 -8.72
N GLU A 120 -16.14 -2.23 -9.15
CA GLU A 120 -16.36 -0.96 -9.82
C GLU A 120 -16.17 0.19 -8.82
N SER A 121 -15.68 1.33 -9.32
CA SER A 121 -15.47 2.51 -8.49
C SER A 121 -16.81 3.04 -7.99
N ASN A 122 -16.87 3.34 -6.70
CA ASN A 122 -17.72 4.40 -6.20
C ASN A 122 -16.78 5.52 -5.73
N SER A 123 -17.02 6.76 -6.18
CA SER A 123 -16.09 7.88 -6.01
C SER A 123 -15.87 8.33 -4.57
N THR A 124 -16.61 7.76 -3.61
CA THR A 124 -16.63 8.18 -2.21
C THR A 124 -15.98 7.18 -1.27
N SER A 125 -15.67 5.96 -1.70
CA SER A 125 -15.07 4.94 -0.82
C SER A 125 -13.55 4.96 -0.88
N ARG A 126 -12.96 4.75 0.29
CA ARG A 126 -11.53 4.45 0.44
C ARG A 126 -11.37 3.20 1.27
N TYR A 127 -10.41 2.37 0.93
CA TYR A 127 -10.18 1.11 1.63
C TYR A 127 -8.79 1.04 2.26
N ALA A 128 -8.66 0.21 3.28
CA ALA A 128 -7.40 -0.16 3.92
C ALA A 128 -7.53 -1.53 4.61
N ASP A 129 -6.39 -2.11 4.97
CA ASP A 129 -6.29 -3.24 5.90
C ASP A 129 -7.08 -4.47 5.45
N GLY A 130 -6.81 -4.90 4.20
CA GLY A 130 -7.47 -6.05 3.60
C GLY A 130 -6.99 -7.40 4.13
N PHE A 131 -7.93 -8.32 4.32
CA PHE A 131 -7.68 -9.71 4.72
C PHE A 131 -8.55 -10.68 3.91
N PHE A 132 -7.93 -11.67 3.26
CA PHE A 132 -8.66 -12.64 2.46
C PHE A 132 -9.18 -13.81 3.31
N ALA A 133 -10.50 -14.02 3.30
CA ALA A 133 -11.13 -15.19 3.90
C ALA A 133 -12.48 -15.48 3.22
N LEU A 134 -12.91 -16.74 3.21
CA LEU A 134 -14.23 -17.15 2.70
C LEU A 134 -14.58 -16.57 1.31
N ASN A 135 -13.62 -16.62 0.38
CA ASN A 135 -13.72 -16.05 -0.98
C ASN A 135 -14.09 -14.56 -1.03
N GLY A 136 -13.72 -13.81 -0.01
CA GLY A 136 -13.91 -12.37 0.07
C GLY A 136 -12.73 -11.66 0.73
N ILE A 137 -12.72 -10.33 0.61
CA ILE A 137 -11.76 -9.47 1.27
C ILE A 137 -12.50 -8.72 2.38
N TYR A 138 -12.09 -8.93 3.62
CA TYR A 138 -12.51 -8.14 4.76
C TYR A 138 -11.60 -6.94 4.87
N CYS A 139 -12.14 -5.73 5.02
CA CYS A 139 -11.34 -4.52 5.04
C CYS A 139 -12.02 -3.38 5.80
N VAL A 140 -11.23 -2.37 6.13
CA VAL A 140 -11.74 -1.06 6.54
C VAL A 140 -12.19 -0.32 5.29
N ARG A 141 -13.35 0.34 5.39
CA ARG A 141 -13.84 1.30 4.40
C ARG A 141 -14.16 2.62 5.07
N GLU A 142 -13.70 3.72 4.49
CA GLU A 142 -14.25 5.04 4.74
C GLU A 142 -15.26 5.39 3.65
N ASP A 143 -16.40 5.94 4.05
CA ASP A 143 -17.39 6.53 3.15
C ASP A 143 -17.41 8.05 3.28
N HIS A 144 -17.08 8.73 2.18
CA HIS A 144 -17.00 10.18 2.06
C HIS A 144 -18.22 10.78 1.34
N GLY A 145 -19.34 10.04 1.21
CA GLY A 145 -20.55 10.52 0.53
C GLY A 145 -21.34 11.59 1.29
N GLU A 146 -21.05 11.81 2.57
CA GLU A 146 -21.70 12.80 3.43
C GLU A 146 -20.66 13.72 4.09
N LYS A 147 -21.12 14.77 4.80
CA LYS A 147 -20.25 15.73 5.48
C LYS A 147 -19.35 15.10 6.55
N ALA A 148 -19.81 14.02 7.19
CA ALA A 148 -19.04 13.27 8.17
C ALA A 148 -18.61 11.93 7.58
N VAL A 149 -17.31 11.64 7.63
CA VAL A 149 -16.73 10.39 7.14
C VAL A 149 -17.19 9.23 8.02
N LYS A 150 -17.72 8.17 7.41
CA LYS A 150 -18.16 6.97 8.13
C LYS A 150 -17.08 5.89 8.01
N ASN A 151 -16.57 5.43 9.15
CA ASN A 151 -15.66 4.30 9.23
C ASN A 151 -16.45 3.00 9.38
N LEU A 152 -16.18 2.02 8.52
CA LEU A 152 -16.93 0.78 8.37
C LEU A 152 -15.98 -0.40 8.28
N ILE A 153 -16.47 -1.58 8.69
CA ILE A 153 -15.85 -2.86 8.34
C ILE A 153 -16.76 -3.53 7.33
N VAL A 154 -16.19 -3.94 6.21
CA VAL A 154 -16.93 -4.48 5.07
C VAL A 154 -16.27 -5.75 4.55
N ARG A 155 -17.04 -6.57 3.83
CA ARG A 155 -16.54 -7.68 3.04
C ARG A 155 -16.83 -7.42 1.57
N ILE A 156 -15.80 -7.41 0.74
CA ILE A 156 -15.92 -7.46 -0.71
C ILE A 156 -16.05 -8.93 -1.12
N ASP A 157 -17.21 -9.31 -1.65
CA ASP A 157 -17.44 -10.63 -2.21
C ASP A 157 -16.89 -10.70 -3.63
N LEU A 158 -15.93 -11.59 -3.87
CA LEU A 158 -15.24 -11.70 -5.15
C LEU A 158 -15.98 -12.55 -6.18
N VAL A 159 -17.05 -13.26 -5.79
CA VAL A 159 -17.88 -14.04 -6.72
C VAL A 159 -18.90 -13.12 -7.38
N ILE A 160 -19.55 -12.25 -6.58
CA ILE A 160 -20.60 -11.35 -7.07
C ILE A 160 -20.11 -9.92 -7.32
N GLY A 161 -18.88 -9.57 -6.92
CA GLY A 161 -18.32 -8.23 -7.10
C GLY A 161 -19.03 -7.15 -6.27
N LYS A 162 -19.64 -7.53 -5.13
CA LYS A 162 -20.41 -6.61 -4.28
C LYS A 162 -19.86 -6.56 -2.88
N GLU A 163 -20.10 -5.43 -2.23
CA GLU A 163 -19.74 -5.22 -0.85
C GLU A 163 -20.88 -5.59 0.10
N VAL A 164 -20.52 -6.18 1.25
CA VAL A 164 -21.41 -6.50 2.36
C VAL A 164 -20.90 -5.78 3.61
N LEU A 165 -21.75 -4.96 4.21
CA LEU A 165 -21.46 -4.25 5.45
C LEU A 165 -21.44 -5.22 6.65
N ILE A 166 -20.39 -5.15 7.47
CA ILE A 166 -20.24 -5.96 8.69
C ILE A 166 -20.43 -5.10 9.94
N VAL A 167 -19.71 -3.99 10.04
CA VAL A 167 -19.75 -3.09 11.20
C VAL A 167 -20.12 -1.68 10.77
N ARG A 168 -21.09 -1.09 11.47
CA ARG A 168 -21.54 0.30 11.30
C ARG A 168 -20.72 1.25 12.19
N PRO A 169 -20.67 2.55 11.87
CA PRO A 169 -20.04 3.52 12.74
C PRO A 169 -20.78 3.55 14.08
N PHE A 170 -20.04 3.65 15.18
CA PHE A 170 -20.65 4.00 16.47
C PHE A 170 -21.20 5.42 16.36
N ILE A 171 -22.51 5.56 16.50
CA ILE A 171 -23.16 6.85 16.67
C ILE A 171 -23.15 7.10 18.19
N LEU A 172 -22.41 8.12 18.62
CA LEU A 172 -22.50 8.66 19.99
C LEU A 172 -23.78 9.49 20.14
#